data_AF-A0A354M8G8-F1
#
_entry.id   AF-A0A354M8G8-F1
#
_cell.length_a   1.000
_cell.length_b   1.000
_cell.length_c   1.000
_cell.angle_alpha   90.00
_cell.angle_beta   90.00
_cell.angle_gamma   90.00
#
_symmetry.space_group_name_H-M   'P 1'
#
loop_
_entity.id
_entity.type
_entity.pdbx_description
1 polymer ?
#
loop_
_entity_poly.entity_id
_entity_poly.type
_entity_poly.pdbx_seq_one_letter_code
_entity_poly.pdbx_strand_id
1 'polypeptide(L)'
;MTKLLIRLFVKNSEDVLNPAVRRSYGSLSGGVGIFCNLFLCIIKIAVGFLTASISITADGLNNLSDMGSSVITLIGFKMAGKPAD
;
A
#
# COMPACT_ATOMS: atom_id res chain seq x y z
N MET A 1 14.83 -9.97 6.33
CA MET A 1 13.63 -9.17 6.67
C MET A 1 12.33 -9.84 6.26
N THR A 2 12.16 -10.27 5.00
CA THR A 2 10.93 -10.92 4.51
C THR A 2 10.50 -12.15 5.31
N LYS A 3 11.43 -13.06 5.68
CA LYS A 3 11.13 -14.24 6.52
C LYS A 3 10.49 -13.93 7.88
N LEU A 4 10.76 -12.75 8.46
CA LEU A 4 10.28 -12.36 9.78
C LEU A 4 8.83 -11.85 9.71
N LEU A 5 8.53 -11.00 8.71
CA LEU A 5 7.18 -10.56 8.38
C LEU A 5 6.27 -11.74 8.03
N ILE A 6 6.78 -12.67 7.23
CA ILE A 6 6.07 -13.88 6.80
C ILE A 6 5.74 -14.76 8.01
N ARG A 7 6.70 -15.00 8.92
CA ARG A 7 6.45 -15.78 10.15
C ARG A 7 5.45 -15.13 11.10
N LEU A 8 5.40 -13.80 11.14
CA LEU A 8 4.48 -13.08 12.03
C LEU A 8 3.04 -13.08 11.50
N PHE A 9 2.86 -12.94 10.18
CA PHE A 9 1.54 -12.72 9.57
C PHE A 9 0.99 -13.90 8.76
N VAL A 10 1.83 -14.84 8.31
CA VAL A 10 1.42 -16.00 7.51
C VAL A 10 1.63 -17.28 8.32
N LYS A 11 0.53 -17.82 8.84
CA LYS A 11 0.49 -19.12 9.54
C LYS A 11 0.60 -20.26 8.51
N ASN A 12 1.45 -21.25 8.74
CA ASN A 12 1.82 -22.31 7.77
C ASN A 12 2.47 -21.77 6.47
N SER A 13 3.49 -20.93 6.62
CA SER A 13 4.23 -20.30 5.52
C SER A 13 4.92 -21.24 4.54
N GLU A 14 5.10 -22.53 4.88
CA GLU A 14 5.82 -23.53 4.07
C GLU A 14 4.93 -24.26 3.07
N ASP A 15 3.60 -24.22 3.24
CA ASP A 15 2.65 -24.89 2.35
C ASP A 15 2.19 -23.98 1.21
N VAL A 16 3.14 -23.67 0.31
CA VAL A 16 2.94 -22.74 -0.83
C VAL A 16 2.01 -23.27 -1.92
N LEU A 17 1.70 -24.57 -1.90
CA LEU A 17 0.74 -25.21 -2.81
C LEU A 17 -0.71 -24.96 -2.36
N ASN A 18 -0.93 -24.59 -1.10
CA ASN A 18 -2.26 -24.29 -0.58
C ASN A 18 -2.74 -22.89 -1.04
N PRO A 19 -3.88 -22.79 -1.75
CA PRO A 19 -4.44 -21.52 -2.21
C PRO A 19 -4.69 -20.51 -1.09
N ALA A 20 -4.98 -20.97 0.13
CA ALA A 20 -5.21 -20.10 1.29
C ALA A 20 -3.93 -19.39 1.74
N VAL A 21 -2.82 -20.12 1.80
CA VAL A 21 -1.50 -19.57 2.13
C VAL A 21 -1.07 -18.56 1.08
N ARG A 22 -1.28 -18.88 -0.20
CA ARG A 22 -0.97 -17.97 -1.32
C ARG A 22 -1.77 -16.66 -1.27
N ARG A 23 -3.04 -16.71 -0.85
CA ARG A 23 -3.85 -15.50 -0.61
C ARG A 23 -3.30 -14.67 0.56
N SER A 24 -2.92 -15.30 1.66
CA SER A 24 -2.32 -14.60 2.81
C SER A 24 -1.00 -13.92 2.44
N TYR A 25 -0.15 -14.58 1.64
CA TYR A 25 1.07 -13.97 1.09
C TYR A 25 0.75 -12.76 0.21
N GLY A 26 -0.22 -12.87 -0.70
CA GLY A 26 -0.64 -11.78 -1.57
C GLY A 26 -1.20 -10.58 -0.79
N SER A 27 -2.03 -10.84 0.22
CA SER A 27 -2.62 -9.80 1.07
C SER A 27 -1.56 -9.10 1.93
N LEU A 28 -0.62 -9.84 2.52
CA LEU A 28 0.51 -9.27 3.26
C LEU A 28 1.42 -8.44 2.36
N SER A 29 1.82 -8.98 1.21
CA SER A 29 2.68 -8.28 0.25
C SER A 29 2.01 -7.00 -0.27
N GLY A 30 0.71 -7.05 -0.57
CA GLY A 30 -0.07 -5.89 -0.98
C GLY A 30 -0.14 -4.83 0.11
N GLY A 31 -0.50 -5.22 1.34
CA GLY A 31 -0.61 -4.28 2.47
C GLY A 31 0.73 -3.61 2.81
N VAL A 32 1.82 -4.38 2.84
CA VAL A 32 3.16 -3.85 3.11
C VAL A 32 3.63 -2.95 1.96
N GLY A 33 3.35 -3.32 0.71
CA GLY A 33 3.67 -2.49 -0.45
C GLY A 33 2.96 -1.14 -0.43
N ILE A 34 1.65 -1.14 -0.12
CA ILE A 34 0.86 0.08 0.03
C ILE A 34 1.42 0.95 1.15
N PHE A 35 1.67 0.36 2.32
CA PHE A 35 2.21 1.08 3.48
C PHE A 35 3.57 1.71 3.19
N CYS A 36 4.50 0.97 2.59
CA CYS A 36 5.81 1.48 2.21
C CYS A 36 5.71 2.63 1.20
N ASN A 37 4.82 2.54 0.21
CA ASN A 37 4.64 3.58 -0.80
C ASN A 37 4.07 4.87 -0.17
N LEU A 38 3.04 4.74 0.68
CA LEU A 38 2.48 5.86 1.45
C LEU A 38 3.56 6.51 2.34
N PHE A 39 4.35 5.71 3.04
CA PHE A 39 5.42 6.21 3.91
C PHE A 39 6.50 6.97 3.13
N LEU A 40 6.94 6.44 1.98
CA LEU A 40 7.87 7.12 1.08
C LEU A 40 7.31 8.43 0.54
N CYS A 41 6.01 8.46 0.21
CA CYS A 41 5.34 9.67 -0.25
C CYS A 41 5.35 10.78 0.81
N ILE A 42 5.05 10.43 2.07
CA ILE A 42 5.08 11.37 3.21
C ILE A 42 6.50 11.94 3.40
N ILE A 43 7.52 11.07 3.33
CA ILE A 43 8.92 11.50 3.46
C ILE A 43 9.30 12.47 2.34
N LYS A 44 8.96 12.17 1.08
CA LYS A 44 9.27 13.06 -0.06
C LYS A 44 8.66 14.44 0.13
N ILE A 45 7.40 14.52 0.58
CA ILE A 45 6.73 15.79 0.84
C ILE A 45 7.42 16.53 1.99
N ALA A 46 7.71 15.86 3.10
CA ALA A 46 8.38 16.46 4.24
C ALA A 46 9.79 16.99 3.88
N VAL A 47 10.57 16.21 3.14
CA VAL A 47 11.90 16.60 2.65
C VAL A 47 11.81 17.73 1.62
N GLY A 48 10.82 17.70 0.73
CA GLY A 48 10.57 18.77 -0.24
C GLY A 48 10.30 20.11 0.44
N PHE A 49 9.49 20.09 1.51
CA PHE A 49 9.24 21.27 2.35
C PHE A 49 10.50 21.73 3.10
N LEU A 50 11.24 20.81 3.73
CA LEU A 50 12.47 21.12 4.48
C LEU A 50 13.59 21.69 3.59
N THR A 51 13.68 21.23 2.35
CA THR A 51 14.71 21.67 1.38
C THR A 51 14.27 22.86 0.52
N ALA A 52 13.04 23.36 0.72
CA ALA A 52 12.39 24.35 -0.16
C ALA A 52 12.46 23.99 -1.66
N SER A 53 12.58 22.70 -1.97
CA SER A 53 12.75 22.21 -3.34
C SER A 53 11.39 22.00 -3.99
N ILE A 54 11.08 22.86 -4.96
CA ILE A 54 9.83 22.82 -5.72
C ILE A 54 9.74 21.51 -6.52
N SER A 55 10.86 20.99 -7.04
CA SER A 55 10.90 19.71 -7.77
C SER A 55 10.57 18.51 -6.88
N ILE A 56 11.17 18.42 -5.68
CA ILE A 56 10.92 17.29 -4.76
C ILE A 56 9.50 17.36 -4.20
N THR A 57 9.02 18.57 -3.93
CA THR A 57 7.63 18.79 -3.45
C THR A 57 6.61 18.44 -4.53
N ALA A 58 6.86 18.81 -5.78
CA ALA A 58 5.99 18.46 -6.92
C ALA A 58 5.94 16.94 -7.16
N ASP A 59 7.08 16.25 -7.08
CA ASP A 59 7.15 14.78 -7.16
C ASP A 59 6.38 14.11 -6.00
N GLY A 60 6.52 14.64 -4.79
CA GLY A 60 5.76 14.19 -3.61
C GLY A 60 4.24 14.41 -3.75
N LEU A 61 3.81 15.56 -4.27
CA LEU A 61 2.39 15.90 -4.49
C LEU A 61 1.75 15.04 -5.59
N ASN A 62 2.50 14.69 -6.64
CA ASN A 62 2.02 13.78 -7.68
C ASN A 62 1.78 12.38 -7.10
N ASN A 63 2.76 11.82 -6.37
CA ASN A 63 2.60 10.54 -5.69
C ASN A 63 1.44 10.53 -4.68
N LEU A 64 1.18 11.67 -4.02
CA LEU A 64 0.03 11.81 -3.12
C LEU A 64 -1.31 11.84 -3.86
N SER A 65 -1.36 12.54 -5.00
CA SER A 65 -2.57 12.61 -5.84
C SER A 65 -2.93 11.24 -6.43
N ASP A 66 -1.95 10.47 -6.89
CA ASP A 66 -2.15 9.11 -7.38
C ASP A 66 -2.63 8.16 -6.29
N MET A 67 -2.06 8.28 -5.09
CA MET A 67 -2.50 7.50 -3.92
C MET A 67 -3.92 7.89 -3.50
N GLY A 68 -4.23 9.19 -3.42
CA GLY A 68 -5.56 9.70 -3.12
C GLY A 68 -6.60 9.19 -4.13
N SER A 69 -6.26 9.21 -5.42
CA SER A 69 -7.09 8.65 -6.49
C SER A 69 -7.32 7.16 -6.30
N SER A 70 -6.29 6.39 -5.93
CA SER A 70 -6.41 4.96 -5.64
C SER A 70 -7.32 4.66 -4.44
N VAL A 71 -7.26 5.48 -3.38
CA VAL A 71 -8.15 5.37 -2.21
C VAL A 71 -9.60 5.68 -2.60
N ILE A 72 -9.83 6.74 -3.36
CA ILE A 72 -11.16 7.11 -3.85
C ILE A 72 -11.73 6.01 -4.74
N THR A 73 -10.93 5.45 -5.65
CA THR A 73 -11.33 4.31 -6.49
C THR A 73 -11.70 3.10 -5.66
N LEU A 74 -10.93 2.76 -4.63
CA LEU A 74 -11.22 1.63 -3.74
C LEU A 74 -12.54 1.84 -2.98
N ILE A 75 -12.77 3.05 -2.46
CA ILE A 75 -14.02 3.43 -1.79
C ILE A 75 -15.19 3.37 -2.79
N GLY A 76 -15.02 3.91 -3.99
CA GLY A 76 -16.01 3.86 -5.07
C GLY A 76 -16.39 2.43 -5.47
N PHE A 77 -15.40 1.55 -5.61
CA PHE A 77 -15.63 0.11 -5.84
C PHE A 77 -16.39 -0.54 -4.68
N LYS A 78 -16.04 -0.19 -3.43
CA LYS A 78 -16.71 -0.72 -2.25
C LYS A 78 -18.16 -0.23 -2.13
N MET A 79 -18.44 1.00 -2.56
CA MET A 79 -19.80 1.56 -2.63
C MET A 79 -20.60 0.96 -3.78
N ALA A 80 -20.02 0.81 -4.97
CA ALA A 80 -20.67 0.22 -6.14
C ALA A 80 -20.96 -1.29 -5.98
N GLY A 81 -20.13 -1.99 -5.21
CA GLY A 81 -20.33 -3.40 -4.85
C GLY A 81 -21.30 -3.62 -3.69
N LYS A 82 -21.88 -2.55 -3.11
CA LYS A 82 -22.91 -2.69 -2.09
C LYS A 82 -24.17 -3.27 -2.77
N PRO A 83 -24.73 -4.39 -2.28
CA PRO A 83 -25.94 -4.96 -2.86
C PRO A 83 -27.06 -3.91 -2.81
N ALA A 84 -27.90 -3.88 -3.85
CA ALA A 84 -29.10 -3.06 -3.85
C ALA A 84 -29.98 -3.49 -2.66
N ASP A 85 -30.37 -2.51 -1.85
CA ASP A 85 -31.41 -2.64 -0.83
C ASP A 85 -32.79 -2.52 -1.51
#